data_AF-A0A1I5EBA5-F1
#
_entry.id   AF-A0A1I5EBA5-F1
#
_cell.length_a   1.000
_cell.length_b   1.000
_cell.length_c   1.000
_cell.angle_alpha   90.00
_cell.angle_beta   90.00
_cell.angle_gamma   90.00
#
_symmetry.space_group_name_H-M   'P 1'
#
loop_
_entity.id
_entity.type
_entity.pdbx_description
1 polymer ?
#
loop_
_entity_poly.entity_id
_entity_poly.type
_entity_poly.pdbx_seq_one_letter_code
_entity_poly.pdbx_strand_id
1 'polypeptide(L)'
;MKTMYKILVLPLIFLGLISCGKQEKKEFSDSELENETGQVAMGDFPDTIEIPIESGDNSQNSLDWEGTYRGILPCADCEGIETKITLSANGTYEYKASYLGKNDALEESYTGPFVWDEKGSEITLSGLGGASRRYKVGEGKIWHLDNEGNVIKGDLAQRYILKKE
;
A
#
# COMPACT_ATOMS: atom_id res chain seq x y z
N MET A 1 34.91 2.99 31.78
CA MET A 1 35.95 3.69 30.97
C MET A 1 35.23 4.46 29.87
N LYS A 2 35.41 5.78 29.82
CA LYS A 2 34.80 6.68 28.83
C LYS A 2 35.84 6.99 27.75
N THR A 3 35.49 6.80 26.48
CA THR A 3 36.25 7.29 25.31
C THR A 3 35.22 7.92 24.38
N MET A 4 34.85 9.19 24.56
CA MET A 4 35.49 10.42 24.04
C MET A 4 35.82 10.37 22.53
N TYR A 5 34.76 10.60 21.75
CA TYR A 5 34.64 11.47 20.57
C TYR A 5 35.93 11.94 19.87
N LYS A 6 36.06 11.60 18.58
CA LYS A 6 36.85 12.35 17.61
C LYS A 6 35.91 12.84 16.50
N ILE A 7 35.42 14.07 16.68
CA ILE A 7 34.98 14.91 15.57
C ILE A 7 36.20 15.17 14.69
N LEU A 8 36.05 14.93 13.40
CA LEU A 8 36.92 15.47 12.36
C LEU A 8 36.03 16.33 11.44
N VAL A 9 36.06 17.65 11.63
CA VAL A 9 35.46 18.62 10.68
C VAL A 9 36.60 19.21 9.87
N LEU A 10 36.53 19.17 8.54
CA LEU A 10 37.19 20.14 7.66
C LEU A 10 36.50 20.19 6.28
N PRO A 11 36.56 21.33 5.55
CA PRO A 11 35.35 21.97 5.02
C PRO A 11 35.36 22.32 3.51
N LEU A 12 34.25 22.95 3.09
CA LEU A 12 34.08 24.05 2.13
C LEU A 12 34.09 23.78 0.60
N ILE A 13 32.94 24.14 0.01
CA ILE A 13 32.71 24.83 -1.29
C ILE A 13 32.59 23.96 -2.55
N PHE A 14 31.37 23.92 -3.14
CA PHE A 14 31.15 24.60 -4.42
C PHE A 14 29.69 25.02 -4.64
N LEU A 15 29.54 26.26 -5.09
CA LEU A 15 28.32 26.91 -5.57
C LEU A 15 27.73 26.15 -6.76
N GLY A 16 26.40 26.05 -6.81
CA GLY A 16 25.66 25.66 -8.01
C GLY A 16 24.27 26.29 -8.00
N LEU A 17 24.00 27.08 -9.03
CA LEU A 17 22.93 28.06 -9.14
C LEU A 17 21.59 27.45 -9.58
N ILE A 18 20.52 27.92 -8.95
CA ILE A 18 19.24 28.38 -9.55
C ILE A 18 18.83 27.71 -10.87
N SER A 19 17.75 26.92 -10.85
CA SER A 19 16.75 26.98 -11.91
C SER A 19 15.37 26.60 -11.36
N CYS A 20 14.50 27.60 -11.24
CA CYS A 20 13.10 27.48 -10.90
C CYS A 20 12.32 27.28 -12.20
N GLY A 21 11.81 26.07 -12.44
CA GLY A 21 10.88 25.79 -13.53
C GLY A 21 9.44 25.90 -13.02
N LYS A 22 8.84 27.09 -13.12
CA LYS A 22 7.40 27.33 -12.96
C LYS A 22 6.84 27.64 -14.34
N GLN A 23 6.00 26.77 -14.89
CA GLN A 23 5.03 27.07 -15.96
C GLN A 23 3.81 26.18 -15.71
N GLU A 24 2.77 26.67 -15.05
CA GLU A 24 1.63 27.46 -15.56
C GLU A 24 0.65 26.65 -16.43
N LYS A 25 -0.58 26.58 -15.90
CA LYS A 25 -1.82 26.14 -16.54
C LYS A 25 -1.97 26.80 -17.92
N LYS A 26 -2.35 26.01 -18.92
CA LYS A 26 -3.03 26.52 -20.11
C LYS A 26 -4.51 26.28 -19.99
N GLU A 27 -5.20 27.34 -19.61
CA GLU A 27 -6.59 27.62 -19.91
C GLU A 27 -6.58 28.31 -21.29
N PHE A 28 -7.31 27.78 -22.26
CA PHE A 28 -7.52 28.36 -23.59
C PHE A 28 -9.02 28.29 -23.83
N SER A 29 -9.72 29.34 -23.40
CA SER A 29 -10.11 30.51 -24.20
C SER A 29 -11.19 30.15 -25.22
N ASP A 30 -12.40 30.60 -24.88
CA ASP A 30 -13.55 30.74 -25.75
C ASP A 30 -13.18 31.25 -27.15
N SER A 31 -13.89 30.70 -28.14
CA SER A 31 -14.31 31.48 -29.29
C SER A 31 -15.80 31.23 -29.51
N GLU A 32 -16.58 32.21 -29.07
CA GLU A 32 -17.94 32.49 -29.48
C GLU A 32 -17.98 32.73 -31.00
N LEU A 33 -18.97 32.18 -31.69
CA LEU A 33 -19.63 32.88 -32.79
C LEU A 33 -21.05 32.33 -32.94
N GLU A 34 -21.97 33.27 -32.75
CA GLU A 34 -23.41 33.23 -32.91
C GLU A 34 -23.81 32.64 -34.27
N ASN A 35 -24.98 32.01 -34.37
CA ASN A 35 -26.10 32.59 -35.11
C ASN A 35 -27.37 31.69 -35.07
N GLU A 36 -28.50 32.35 -34.84
CA GLU A 36 -29.86 32.06 -35.33
C GLU A 36 -30.68 30.85 -34.80
N THR A 37 -31.60 31.21 -33.90
CA THR A 37 -33.05 30.94 -33.91
C THR A 37 -33.59 29.77 -34.75
N GLY A 38 -34.07 28.74 -34.04
CA GLY A 38 -35.07 27.80 -34.53
C GLY A 38 -35.75 27.07 -33.37
N GLN A 39 -37.04 27.35 -33.13
CA GLN A 39 -37.86 26.60 -32.19
C GLN A 39 -38.24 25.25 -32.78
N VAL A 40 -37.85 24.14 -32.15
CA VAL A 40 -38.58 22.87 -32.30
C VAL A 40 -38.51 22.03 -31.02
N ALA A 41 -39.71 21.74 -30.51
CA ALA A 41 -40.16 20.58 -29.74
C ALA A 41 -39.20 19.81 -28.81
N MET A 42 -39.60 19.80 -27.54
CA MET A 42 -39.49 18.72 -26.54
C MET A 42 -39.08 17.35 -27.10
N GLY A 43 -37.87 16.91 -26.77
CA GLY A 43 -37.40 15.54 -26.98
C GLY A 43 -35.91 15.43 -27.20
N ASP A 44 -35.11 15.65 -26.16
CA ASP A 44 -33.72 15.19 -26.16
C ASP A 44 -33.25 15.01 -24.71
N PHE A 45 -33.25 13.76 -24.24
CA PHE A 45 -32.53 13.39 -23.03
C PHE A 45 -31.07 13.23 -23.45
N PRO A 46 -30.10 13.85 -22.75
CA PRO A 46 -28.69 13.70 -23.10
C PRO A 46 -28.33 12.21 -23.04
N ASP A 47 -28.09 11.65 -24.21
CA ASP A 47 -27.52 10.33 -24.37
C ASP A 47 -26.07 10.42 -23.89
N THR A 48 -25.71 9.55 -22.96
CA THR A 48 -24.39 9.43 -22.31
C THR A 48 -24.04 10.47 -21.23
N ILE A 49 -24.38 10.10 -19.98
CA ILE A 49 -23.57 10.49 -18.83
C ILE A 49 -22.27 9.68 -18.92
N GLU A 50 -21.14 10.32 -19.24
CA GLU A 50 -19.82 9.71 -19.07
C GLU A 50 -19.50 9.60 -17.57
N ILE A 51 -19.94 8.50 -16.95
CA ILE A 51 -19.45 8.11 -15.64
C ILE A 51 -18.06 7.50 -15.87
N PRO A 52 -16.99 8.01 -15.24
CA PRO A 52 -15.72 7.29 -15.21
C PRO A 52 -15.92 6.04 -14.34
N ILE A 53 -16.41 4.94 -14.92
CA ILE A 53 -16.51 3.66 -14.23
C ILE A 53 -15.19 2.93 -14.41
N GLU A 54 -14.15 3.40 -13.73
CA GLU A 54 -12.95 2.59 -13.54
C GLU A 54 -12.94 2.02 -12.12
N SER A 55 -13.94 1.20 -11.83
CA SER A 55 -13.92 0.33 -10.65
C SER A 55 -14.44 -1.04 -11.04
N GLY A 56 -13.60 -1.80 -11.75
CA GLY A 56 -13.82 -3.22 -11.93
C GLY A 56 -13.80 -3.96 -10.59
N ASP A 57 -14.34 -5.18 -10.58
CA ASP A 57 -14.31 -6.06 -9.42
C ASP A 57 -12.85 -6.38 -9.03
N ASN A 58 -12.47 -6.11 -7.78
CA ASN A 58 -11.14 -6.37 -7.23
C ASN A 58 -11.23 -6.84 -5.76
N SER A 59 -10.09 -7.21 -5.16
CA SER A 59 -10.09 -7.73 -3.79
C SER A 59 -10.64 -6.72 -2.77
N GLN A 60 -10.31 -5.44 -2.94
CA GLN A 60 -10.72 -4.37 -2.02
C GLN A 60 -12.23 -4.15 -1.98
N ASN A 61 -12.91 -4.25 -3.13
CA ASN A 61 -14.35 -3.97 -3.24
C ASN A 61 -15.23 -5.24 -3.24
N SER A 62 -14.68 -6.41 -3.55
CA SER A 62 -15.46 -7.64 -3.75
C SER A 62 -15.36 -8.64 -2.59
N LEU A 63 -14.32 -8.55 -1.76
CA LEU A 63 -14.08 -9.52 -0.69
C LEU A 63 -14.49 -8.98 0.68
N ASP A 64 -14.98 -9.86 1.55
CA ASP A 64 -14.99 -9.63 3.00
C ASP A 64 -13.58 -9.82 3.57
N TRP A 65 -12.68 -8.87 3.27
CA TRP A 65 -11.28 -8.91 3.67
C TRP A 65 -11.04 -8.38 5.10
N GLU A 66 -12.00 -7.69 5.71
CA GLU A 66 -11.85 -7.21 7.08
C GLU A 66 -11.72 -8.41 8.04
N GLY A 67 -10.75 -8.36 8.96
CA GLY A 67 -10.63 -9.37 10.00
C GLY A 67 -9.19 -9.76 10.31
N THR A 68 -9.07 -10.90 10.98
CA THR A 68 -7.83 -11.34 11.60
C THR A 68 -7.23 -12.50 10.82
N TYR A 69 -5.98 -12.35 10.42
CA TYR A 69 -5.21 -13.33 9.66
C TYR A 69 -4.07 -13.89 10.50
N ARG A 70 -3.91 -15.21 10.53
CA ARG A 70 -2.86 -15.88 11.31
C ARG A 70 -2.09 -16.91 10.49
N GLY A 71 -0.79 -17.02 10.76
CA GLY A 71 0.10 -18.02 10.17
C GLY A 71 1.43 -18.12 10.90
N ILE A 72 2.27 -19.10 10.53
CA ILE A 72 3.66 -19.22 11.01
C ILE A 72 4.58 -19.02 9.81
N LEU A 73 5.18 -17.83 9.72
CA LEU A 73 6.10 -17.46 8.64
C LEU A 73 7.48 -18.11 8.86
N PRO A 74 8.21 -18.45 7.78
CA PRO A 74 9.57 -18.95 7.89
C PRO A 74 10.50 -17.93 8.58
N CYS A 75 11.42 -18.46 9.38
CA CYS A 75 12.41 -17.69 10.11
C CYS A 75 13.81 -18.20 9.75
N ALA A 76 14.77 -17.29 9.58
CA ALA A 76 16.12 -17.68 9.16
C ALA A 76 16.89 -18.43 10.25
N ASP A 77 16.67 -18.08 11.51
CA ASP A 77 17.43 -18.57 12.67
C ASP A 77 16.54 -18.96 13.86
N CYS A 78 15.24 -19.16 13.63
CA CYS A 78 14.26 -19.60 14.61
C CYS A 78 13.27 -20.61 14.01
N GLU A 79 12.42 -21.22 14.84
CA GLU A 79 11.51 -22.28 14.38
C GLU A 79 10.40 -21.76 13.45
N GLY A 80 10.04 -20.49 13.63
CA GLY A 80 9.06 -19.77 12.84
C GLY A 80 8.65 -18.48 13.54
N ILE A 81 7.97 -17.62 12.79
CA ILE A 81 7.39 -16.39 13.33
C ILE A 81 5.88 -16.57 13.32
N GLU A 82 5.28 -16.79 14.48
CA GLU A 82 3.82 -16.73 14.59
C GLU A 82 3.39 -15.29 14.34
N THR A 83 2.64 -15.07 13.25
CA THR A 83 2.21 -13.74 12.81
C THR A 83 0.70 -13.66 12.86
N LYS A 84 0.19 -12.57 13.44
CA LYS A 84 -1.22 -12.20 13.47
C LYS A 84 -1.40 -10.79 12.95
N ILE A 85 -2.29 -10.61 11.97
CA ILE A 85 -2.58 -9.32 11.35
C ILE A 85 -4.09 -9.11 11.38
N THR A 86 -4.55 -8.11 12.10
CA THR A 86 -5.93 -7.65 12.05
C THR A 86 -6.00 -6.48 11.07
N LEU A 87 -6.84 -6.59 10.04
CA LEU A 87 -7.13 -5.51 9.10
C LEU A 87 -8.52 -4.96 9.41
N SER A 88 -8.63 -3.65 9.54
CA SER A 88 -9.88 -2.94 9.84
C SER A 88 -10.39 -2.17 8.62
N ALA A 89 -11.71 -2.07 8.46
CA ALA A 89 -12.35 -1.36 7.35
C ALA A 89 -11.96 0.13 7.25
N ASN A 90 -11.54 0.74 8.36
CA ASN A 90 -11.05 2.13 8.41
C ASN A 90 -9.62 2.31 7.86
N GLY A 91 -9.02 1.29 7.26
CA GLY A 91 -7.67 1.36 6.69
C GLY A 91 -6.53 1.27 7.71
N THR A 92 -6.79 0.71 8.88
CA THR A 92 -5.78 0.48 9.92
C THR A 92 -5.55 -1.00 10.19
N TYR A 93 -4.39 -1.32 10.74
CA TYR A 93 -4.02 -2.68 11.09
C TYR A 93 -3.48 -2.78 12.53
N GLU A 94 -3.59 -3.98 13.09
CA GLU A 94 -2.80 -4.45 14.23
C GLU A 94 -1.94 -5.62 13.80
N TYR A 95 -0.64 -5.57 14.08
CA TYR A 95 0.33 -6.61 13.76
C TYR A 95 0.94 -7.14 15.06
N LYS A 96 0.99 -8.46 15.20
CA LYS A 96 1.70 -9.15 16.28
C LYS A 96 2.59 -10.23 15.70
N ALA A 97 3.82 -10.34 16.21
CA ALA A 97 4.73 -11.42 15.88
C ALA A 97 5.39 -12.00 17.13
N SER A 98 5.43 -13.33 17.22
CA SER A 98 6.12 -14.09 18.25
C SER A 98 7.15 -15.02 17.59
N TYR A 99 8.41 -14.90 17.99
CA TYR A 99 9.53 -15.65 17.42
C TYR A 99 9.71 -16.98 18.16
N LEU A 100 9.28 -18.07 17.53
CA LEU A 100 9.24 -19.41 18.13
C LEU A 100 10.66 -20.00 18.28
N GLY A 101 10.91 -20.68 19.39
CA GLY A 101 12.21 -21.29 19.70
C GLY A 101 13.31 -20.28 20.09
N LYS A 102 12.94 -19.00 20.29
CA LYS A 102 13.77 -17.99 20.95
C LYS A 102 13.15 -17.67 22.32
N ASN A 103 13.92 -16.99 23.19
CA ASN A 103 13.40 -16.56 24.48
C ASN A 103 12.22 -15.58 24.29
N ASP A 104 11.22 -15.63 25.17
CA ASP A 104 9.96 -14.85 25.16
C ASP A 104 10.11 -13.32 25.07
N ALA A 105 11.34 -12.79 25.09
CA ALA A 105 11.65 -11.37 24.97
C ALA A 105 11.57 -10.82 23.54
N LEU A 106 11.24 -11.64 22.54
CA LEU A 106 11.13 -11.25 21.14
C LEU A 106 9.67 -11.29 20.68
N GLU A 107 8.83 -10.47 21.31
CA GLU A 107 7.50 -10.16 20.79
C GLU A 107 7.50 -8.78 20.15
N GLU A 108 6.88 -8.70 18.98
CA GLU A 108 6.68 -7.46 18.24
C GLU A 108 5.19 -7.13 18.18
N SER A 109 4.84 -5.87 18.44
CA SER A 109 3.47 -5.38 18.32
C SER A 109 3.47 -3.99 17.70
N TYR A 110 2.71 -3.83 16.62
CA TYR A 110 2.62 -2.58 15.87
C TYR A 110 1.18 -2.31 15.46
N THR A 111 0.84 -1.03 15.39
CA THR A 111 -0.42 -0.57 14.82
C THR A 111 -0.13 0.56 13.84
N GLY A 112 -0.95 0.70 12.82
CA GLY A 112 -0.74 1.75 11.83
C GLY A 112 -1.73 1.70 10.69
N PRO A 113 -1.60 2.61 9.72
CA PRO A 113 -2.39 2.57 8.50
C PRO A 113 -1.82 1.54 7.52
N PHE A 114 -2.67 1.04 6.64
CA PHE A 114 -2.26 0.32 5.44
C PHE A 114 -2.83 0.99 4.18
N VAL A 115 -2.17 0.77 3.06
CA VAL A 115 -2.53 1.38 1.77
C VAL A 115 -2.71 0.27 0.73
N TRP A 116 -3.80 0.34 -0.03
CA TRP A 116 -4.04 -0.52 -1.19
C TRP A 116 -3.21 -0.07 -2.39
N ASP A 117 -2.79 -1.02 -3.22
CA ASP A 117 -2.29 -0.70 -4.55
C ASP A 117 -3.41 -0.15 -5.46
N GLU A 118 -3.04 0.46 -6.58
CA GLU A 118 -4.01 1.05 -7.53
C GLU A 118 -5.00 0.01 -8.08
N LYS A 119 -4.63 -1.28 -8.07
CA LYS A 119 -5.48 -2.38 -8.53
C LYS A 119 -6.42 -2.93 -7.46
N GLY A 120 -6.34 -2.45 -6.22
CA GLY A 120 -7.16 -2.93 -5.10
C GLY A 120 -6.96 -4.42 -4.81
N SER A 121 -5.73 -4.93 -4.98
CA SER A 121 -5.39 -6.36 -4.87
C SER A 121 -4.32 -6.66 -3.82
N GLU A 122 -3.52 -5.66 -3.45
CA GLU A 122 -2.43 -5.76 -2.49
C GLU A 122 -2.49 -4.63 -1.48
N ILE A 123 -2.02 -4.90 -0.26
CA ILE A 123 -1.89 -3.91 0.80
C ILE A 123 -0.45 -3.78 1.25
N THR A 124 -0.05 -2.58 1.67
CA THR A 124 1.23 -2.31 2.32
C THR A 124 0.99 -1.77 3.72
N LEU A 125 1.52 -2.45 4.74
CA LEU A 125 1.44 -2.00 6.14
C LEU A 125 2.52 -0.95 6.43
N SER A 126 2.11 0.23 6.90
CA SER A 126 3.02 1.34 7.22
C SER A 126 3.63 1.20 8.61
N GLY A 127 4.83 1.76 8.85
CA GLY A 127 5.37 1.93 10.21
C GLY A 127 6.09 0.73 10.84
N LEU A 128 6.12 -0.44 10.18
CA LEU A 128 6.95 -1.58 10.61
C LEU A 128 8.46 -1.33 10.32
N GLY A 129 9.35 -2.22 10.77
CA GLY A 129 10.76 -2.32 10.36
C GLY A 129 11.00 -3.56 9.49
N GLY A 130 12.20 -3.77 8.92
CA GLY A 130 12.58 -5.09 8.36
C GLY A 130 11.93 -5.51 7.02
N ALA A 131 11.60 -6.82 6.91
CA ALA A 131 11.15 -7.52 5.70
C ALA A 131 9.93 -6.89 5.00
N SER A 132 9.62 -7.36 3.78
CA SER A 132 8.46 -6.90 2.99
C SER A 132 7.18 -6.88 3.83
N ARG A 133 6.44 -5.76 3.82
CA ARG A 133 5.15 -5.62 4.53
C ARG A 133 3.98 -5.60 3.57
N ARG A 134 4.21 -6.19 2.40
CA ARG A 134 3.25 -6.24 1.32
C ARG A 134 2.53 -7.57 1.38
N TYR A 135 1.22 -7.50 1.23
CA TYR A 135 0.36 -8.67 1.24
C TYR A 135 -0.58 -8.64 0.06
N LYS A 136 -0.69 -9.74 -0.67
CA LYS A 136 -1.81 -9.92 -1.61
C LYS A 136 -3.04 -10.35 -0.83
N VAL A 137 -4.17 -9.72 -1.12
CA VAL A 137 -5.44 -10.03 -0.44
C VAL A 137 -6.27 -10.95 -1.32
N GLY A 138 -6.77 -12.03 -0.73
CA GLY A 138 -7.71 -12.95 -1.35
C GLY A 138 -8.73 -13.47 -0.36
N GLU A 139 -9.65 -14.28 -0.87
CA GLU A 139 -10.75 -14.81 -0.08
C GLU A 139 -10.22 -15.67 1.09
N GLY A 140 -10.52 -15.22 2.31
CA GLY A 140 -10.15 -15.89 3.56
C GLY A 140 -8.65 -16.00 3.84
N LYS A 141 -7.78 -15.28 3.10
CA LYS A 141 -6.32 -15.34 3.31
C LYS A 141 -5.57 -14.15 2.72
N ILE A 142 -4.36 -13.95 3.23
CA ILE A 142 -3.38 -13.02 2.67
C ILE A 142 -2.06 -13.74 2.41
N TRP A 143 -1.42 -13.42 1.29
CA TRP A 143 -0.07 -13.92 0.97
C TRP A 143 0.94 -12.86 1.32
N HIS A 144 1.91 -13.20 2.17
CA HIS A 144 3.10 -12.38 2.36
C HIS A 144 3.91 -12.37 1.06
N LEU A 145 4.22 -11.18 0.56
CA LEU A 145 4.92 -11.00 -0.72
C LEU A 145 6.42 -10.85 -0.50
N ASP A 146 7.20 -11.15 -1.53
CA ASP A 146 8.63 -10.84 -1.49
C ASP A 146 8.89 -9.32 -1.54
N ASN A 147 10.17 -8.94 -1.54
CA ASN A 147 10.57 -7.52 -1.56
C ASN A 147 10.20 -6.81 -2.87
N GLU A 148 9.97 -7.55 -3.95
CA GLU A 148 9.55 -7.00 -5.25
C GLU A 148 8.02 -6.90 -5.34
N GLY A 149 7.30 -7.56 -4.44
CA GLY A 149 5.84 -7.63 -4.43
C GLY A 149 5.27 -8.82 -5.18
N ASN A 150 6.06 -9.84 -5.45
CA ASN A 150 5.56 -11.04 -6.07
C ASN A 150 5.11 -12.04 -5.01
N VAL A 151 4.12 -12.85 -5.36
CA VAL A 151 3.75 -14.02 -4.57
C VAL A 151 4.92 -14.99 -4.57
N ILE A 152 5.36 -15.40 -3.39
CA ILE A 152 6.46 -16.35 -3.20
C ILE A 152 6.05 -17.71 -3.78
N LYS A 153 6.91 -18.29 -4.61
CA LYS A 153 6.70 -19.57 -5.32
C LYS A 153 7.62 -20.67 -4.79
N GLY A 154 7.39 -21.90 -5.25
CA GLY A 154 8.18 -23.08 -4.90
C GLY A 154 7.68 -23.78 -3.63
N ASP A 155 8.49 -24.69 -3.10
CA ASP A 155 8.09 -25.62 -2.03
C ASP A 155 7.70 -24.91 -0.73
N LEU A 156 8.20 -23.68 -0.51
CA LEU A 156 7.92 -22.89 0.68
C LEU A 156 6.71 -21.96 0.54
N ALA A 157 6.09 -21.86 -0.64
CA ALA A 157 5.02 -20.88 -0.93
C ALA A 157 3.88 -20.92 0.11
N GLN A 158 3.47 -22.12 0.52
CA GLN A 158 2.38 -22.30 1.48
C GLN A 158 2.71 -21.77 2.89
N ARG A 159 4.00 -21.65 3.23
CA ARG A 159 4.43 -21.11 4.53
C ARG A 159 4.32 -19.60 4.62
N TYR A 160 4.08 -18.91 3.50
CA TYR A 160 3.92 -17.46 3.41
C TYR A 160 2.44 -17.03 3.32
N ILE A 161 1.51 -17.91 3.70
CA ILE A 161 0.07 -17.62 3.70
C ILE A 161 -0.42 -17.47 5.14
N LEU A 162 -1.09 -16.36 5.43
CA LEU A 162 -1.85 -16.17 6.66
C LEU A 162 -3.33 -16.36 6.32
N LYS A 163 -4.03 -17.18 7.10
CA LYS A 163 -5.44 -17.50 6.89
C LYS A 163 -6.32 -16.71 7.84
N LYS A 164 -7.49 -16.29 7.38
CA LYS A 164 -8.51 -15.64 8.21
C LYS A 164 -8.94 -16.62 9.32
N GLU A 165 -9.01 -16.13 10.56
CA GLU A 165 -9.53 -16.88 11.73
C GLU A 165 -11.03 -17.16 11.61
#